data_AF-A0A374P019-F1
#
_entry.id   AF-A0A374P019-F1
#
_cell.length_a   1.000
_cell.length_b   1.000
_cell.length_c   1.000
_cell.angle_alpha   90.00
_cell.angle_beta   90.00
_cell.angle_gamma   90.00
#
_symmetry.space_group_name_H-M   'P 1'
#
loop_
_entity.id
_entity.type
_entity.pdbx_description
1 polymer ?
#
loop_
_entity_poly.entity_id
_entity_poly.type
_entity_poly.pdbx_seq_one_letter_code
_entity_poly.pdbx_strand_id
1 'polypeptide(L)'
;MDISNWEALKNDMGENTGKPLNQLLNIPYSYPPKPVFLSLSDPYDIPQKYWPVINDPKYDNMLKKQQLVDSYFGAVLYVAYTAPSNIQTFPAGQSQTTTIKISQVSVLKQTNVCSVDVRSLIKGEASGLLKGVTLGLTTELETKFGYSYSTETTDTKEKTFTKTVTIPASDKDRILVPWNLSKILVVYRKHKTKGISLICADETIEQSVEKFYTL
;
A
#
# COMPACT_ATOMS: atom_id res chain seq x y z
N MET A 1 -3.75 -4.06 -12.83
CA MET A 1 -4.79 -4.07 -11.78
C MET A 1 -5.41 -2.69 -11.73
N ASP A 2 -6.73 -2.64 -11.76
CA ASP A 2 -7.49 -1.39 -11.72
C ASP A 2 -8.02 -1.17 -10.29
N ILE A 3 -7.37 -0.29 -9.54
CA ILE A 3 -7.78 0.06 -8.17
C ILE A 3 -9.04 0.93 -8.13
N SER A 4 -9.59 1.35 -9.28
CA SER A 4 -10.83 2.13 -9.30
C SER A 4 -12.07 1.27 -9.07
N ASN A 5 -11.97 -0.04 -9.33
CA ASN A 5 -13.03 -1.02 -9.16
C ASN A 5 -12.73 -1.96 -7.98
N TRP A 6 -13.46 -1.76 -6.88
CA TRP A 6 -13.31 -2.56 -5.67
C TRP A 6 -13.53 -4.06 -5.89
N GLU A 7 -14.52 -4.44 -6.70
CA GLU A 7 -14.85 -5.85 -6.92
C GLU A 7 -13.75 -6.56 -7.71
N ALA A 8 -13.24 -5.91 -8.75
CA ALA A 8 -12.09 -6.40 -9.50
C ALA A 8 -10.85 -6.49 -8.61
N LEU A 9 -10.57 -5.45 -7.81
CA LEU A 9 -9.46 -5.45 -6.86
C LEU A 9 -9.56 -6.61 -5.87
N LYS A 10 -10.73 -6.83 -5.26
CA LYS A 10 -10.95 -7.93 -4.31
C LYS A 10 -10.78 -9.30 -4.97
N ASN A 11 -11.30 -9.47 -6.19
CA ASN A 11 -11.17 -10.71 -6.94
C ASN A 11 -9.71 -11.01 -7.33
N ASP A 12 -8.98 -10.00 -7.82
CA ASP A 12 -7.57 -10.13 -8.20
C ASP A 12 -6.69 -10.48 -6.99
N MET A 13 -7.03 -9.98 -5.80
CA MET A 13 -6.31 -10.27 -4.57
C MET A 13 -6.63 -11.66 -4.02
N GLY A 14 -7.83 -12.18 -4.27
CA GLY A 14 -8.24 -13.55 -3.94
C GLY A 14 -7.89 -13.95 -2.50
N GLU A 15 -7.19 -15.08 -2.36
CA GLU A 15 -6.72 -15.63 -1.07
C GLU A 15 -5.70 -14.76 -0.33
N ASN A 16 -5.15 -13.72 -0.95
CA ASN A 16 -4.18 -12.85 -0.31
C ASN A 16 -4.83 -11.71 0.50
N THR A 17 -6.15 -11.62 0.50
CA THR A 17 -6.90 -10.71 1.37
C THR A 17 -6.70 -11.10 2.84
N GLY A 18 -6.35 -10.13 3.70
CA GLY A 18 -6.18 -10.33 5.15
C GLY A 18 -4.90 -11.04 5.58
N LYS A 19 -4.03 -11.46 4.64
CA LYS A 19 -2.75 -12.10 4.98
C LYS A 19 -1.70 -11.07 5.43
N PRO A 20 -0.91 -11.37 6.48
CA PRO A 20 0.13 -10.47 6.95
C PRO A 20 1.29 -10.40 5.95
N LEU A 21 1.91 -9.22 5.84
CA LEU A 21 2.91 -8.91 4.81
C LEU A 21 4.13 -9.84 4.85
N ASN A 22 4.53 -10.29 6.04
CA ASN A 22 5.67 -11.19 6.24
C ASN A 22 5.48 -12.56 5.55
N GLN A 23 4.24 -13.02 5.37
CA GLN A 23 3.93 -14.27 4.68
C GLN A 23 3.96 -14.14 3.16
N LEU A 24 4.06 -12.91 2.63
CA LEU A 24 3.86 -12.60 1.21
C LEU A 24 5.14 -12.09 0.53
N LEU A 25 6.29 -12.20 1.20
CA LEU A 25 7.59 -11.76 0.68
C LEU A 25 8.24 -12.75 -0.31
N ASN A 26 7.53 -13.81 -0.73
CA ASN A 26 7.95 -14.64 -1.86
C ASN A 26 7.52 -13.99 -3.17
N ILE A 27 8.19 -12.88 -3.49
CA ILE A 27 7.89 -12.08 -4.68
C ILE A 27 8.57 -12.74 -5.89
N PRO A 28 7.82 -13.22 -6.89
CA PRO A 28 8.43 -13.73 -8.11
C PRO A 28 9.08 -12.59 -8.90
N TYR A 29 10.19 -12.89 -9.57
CA TYR A 29 10.87 -11.92 -10.43
C TYR A 29 10.62 -12.24 -11.90
N SER A 30 10.31 -11.20 -12.68
CA SER A 30 10.24 -11.21 -14.13
C SER A 30 10.81 -9.89 -14.67
N TYR A 31 11.49 -9.92 -15.81
CA TYR A 31 11.95 -8.70 -16.48
C TYR A 31 11.03 -8.33 -17.66
N PRO A 32 10.63 -7.05 -17.83
CA PRO A 32 10.85 -5.95 -16.89
C PRO A 32 10.03 -6.15 -15.59
N PRO A 33 10.53 -5.64 -14.45
CA PRO A 33 9.81 -5.75 -13.18
C PRO A 33 8.44 -5.10 -13.29
N LYS A 34 7.42 -5.83 -12.81
CA LYS A 34 6.05 -5.34 -12.68
C LYS A 34 5.71 -5.18 -11.20
N PRO A 35 4.86 -4.21 -10.83
CA PRO A 35 4.31 -4.16 -9.48
C PRO A 35 3.60 -5.47 -9.13
N VAL A 36 3.89 -6.00 -7.95
CA VAL A 36 3.29 -7.20 -7.39
C VAL A 36 2.40 -6.76 -6.23
N PHE A 37 1.11 -7.01 -6.36
CA PHE A 37 0.13 -6.74 -5.32
C PHE A 37 0.16 -7.89 -4.32
N LEU A 38 0.50 -7.58 -3.08
CA LEU A 38 0.83 -8.57 -2.06
C LEU A 38 -0.40 -8.95 -1.25
N SER A 39 -1.07 -7.96 -0.65
CA SER A 39 -2.20 -8.16 0.25
C SER A 39 -3.17 -7.01 0.15
N LEU A 40 -4.44 -7.28 0.46
CA LEU A 40 -5.48 -6.29 0.65
C LEU A 40 -6.05 -6.49 2.04
N SER A 41 -6.12 -5.44 2.84
CA SER A 41 -6.77 -5.52 4.15
C SER A 41 -8.27 -5.74 3.99
N ASP A 42 -8.91 -6.21 5.04
CA ASP A 42 -10.37 -6.15 5.12
C ASP A 42 -10.84 -4.69 4.97
N PRO A 43 -12.01 -4.49 4.32
CA PRO A 43 -12.59 -3.16 4.23
C PRO A 43 -13.03 -2.69 5.62
N TYR A 44 -12.75 -1.42 5.90
CA TYR A 44 -13.23 -0.73 7.09
C TYR A 44 -14.32 0.26 6.71
N ASP A 45 -15.54 0.04 7.20
CA ASP A 45 -16.65 0.96 7.02
C ASP A 45 -16.41 2.24 7.83
N ILE A 46 -16.44 3.39 7.15
CA ILE A 46 -16.22 4.69 7.75
C ILE A 46 -17.53 5.18 8.40
N PRO A 47 -17.55 5.38 9.74
CA PRO A 47 -18.79 5.77 10.41
C PRO A 47 -19.37 7.11 9.92
N GLN A 48 -20.70 7.22 9.91
CA GLN A 48 -21.43 8.39 9.38
C GLN A 48 -21.02 9.72 9.99
N LYS A 49 -20.62 9.73 11.26
CA LYS A 49 -20.15 10.93 11.98
C LYS A 49 -18.92 11.60 11.33
N TYR A 50 -18.31 10.91 10.37
CA TYR A 50 -17.09 11.33 9.70
C TYR A 50 -17.24 11.55 8.20
N TRP A 51 -18.44 11.37 7.67
CA TRP A 51 -18.71 11.70 6.29
C TRP A 51 -18.60 13.20 5.94
N PRO A 52 -18.84 14.15 6.87
CA PRO A 52 -18.66 15.58 6.57
C PRO A 52 -17.24 15.93 6.17
N VAL A 53 -16.24 15.26 6.76
CA VAL A 53 -14.82 15.54 6.52
C VAL A 53 -14.22 14.78 5.32
N ILE A 54 -14.96 13.81 4.75
CA ILE A 54 -14.57 13.17 3.50
C ILE A 54 -14.73 14.19 2.37
N ASN A 55 -13.62 14.61 1.77
CA ASN A 55 -13.66 15.46 0.59
C ASN A 55 -14.06 14.64 -0.65
N ASP A 56 -15.37 14.46 -0.84
CA ASP A 56 -15.92 13.77 -2.00
C ASP A 56 -16.17 14.78 -3.14
N PRO A 57 -15.43 14.71 -4.26
CA PRO A 57 -15.55 15.69 -5.35
C PRO A 57 -16.90 15.64 -6.08
N LYS A 58 -17.71 14.59 -5.89
CA LYS A 58 -19.01 14.41 -6.55
C LYS A 58 -20.14 15.10 -5.78
N TYR A 59 -19.98 15.33 -4.48
CA TYR A 59 -21.04 15.84 -3.61
C TYR A 59 -20.57 17.09 -2.88
N ASP A 60 -21.13 18.22 -3.28
CA ASP A 60 -20.88 19.57 -2.75
C ASP A 60 -21.44 19.79 -1.34
N ASN A 61 -22.34 18.93 -0.85
CA ASN A 61 -22.92 19.07 0.48
C ASN A 61 -23.33 17.74 1.12
N MET A 62 -23.53 17.77 2.44
CA MET A 62 -23.83 16.60 3.27
C MET A 62 -25.21 15.99 3.00
N LEU A 63 -26.21 16.80 2.62
CA LEU A 63 -27.55 16.33 2.31
C LEU A 63 -27.52 15.38 1.10
N LYS A 64 -26.85 15.79 0.01
CA LYS A 64 -26.70 14.94 -1.19
C LYS A 64 -25.92 13.67 -0.88
N LYS A 65 -24.88 13.75 -0.06
CA LYS A 65 -24.14 12.57 0.43
C LYS A 65 -25.08 11.58 1.12
N GLN A 66 -25.86 12.01 2.10
CA GLN A 66 -26.79 11.13 2.84
C GLN A 66 -27.90 10.53 1.98
N GLN A 67 -28.37 11.27 0.97
CA GLN A 67 -29.41 10.79 0.08
C GLN A 67 -28.90 9.72 -0.89
N LEU A 68 -27.68 9.86 -1.41
CA LEU A 68 -27.19 9.08 -2.55
C LEU A 68 -26.14 8.03 -2.19
N VAL A 69 -25.43 8.21 -1.09
CA VAL A 69 -24.38 7.29 -0.61
C VAL A 69 -24.97 6.35 0.43
N ASP A 70 -24.69 5.05 0.24
CA ASP A 70 -25.04 3.98 1.17
C ASP A 70 -23.99 3.89 2.28
N SER A 71 -22.71 3.80 1.90
CA SER A 71 -21.58 3.81 2.83
C SER A 71 -20.30 4.36 2.19
N TYR A 72 -19.36 4.79 3.05
CA TYR A 72 -17.96 4.98 2.68
C TYR A 72 -17.15 3.91 3.38
N PHE A 73 -16.15 3.37 2.71
CA PHE A 73 -15.23 2.40 3.31
C PHE A 73 -13.82 2.56 2.75
N GLY A 74 -12.84 2.14 3.53
CA GLY A 74 -11.44 2.17 3.14
C GLY A 74 -10.78 0.78 3.23
N ALA A 75 -9.70 0.58 2.48
CA ALA A 75 -8.86 -0.60 2.59
C ALA A 75 -7.40 -0.22 2.32
N VAL A 76 -6.47 -1.06 2.76
CA VAL A 76 -5.03 -0.89 2.53
C VAL A 76 -4.55 -1.97 1.59
N LEU A 77 -4.02 -1.55 0.44
CA LEU A 77 -3.39 -2.40 -0.56
C LEU A 77 -1.88 -2.35 -0.38
N TYR A 78 -1.26 -3.52 -0.22
CA TYR A 78 0.17 -3.69 -0.08
C TYR A 78 0.77 -4.04 -1.43
N VAL A 79 1.79 -3.29 -1.86
CA VAL A 79 2.41 -3.46 -3.18
C VAL A 79 3.92 -3.54 -3.02
N ALA A 80 4.54 -4.47 -3.74
CA ALA A 80 5.96 -4.50 -3.99
C ALA A 80 6.25 -4.05 -5.42
N TYR A 81 7.26 -3.21 -5.62
CA TYR A 81 7.72 -2.83 -6.95
C TYR A 81 9.20 -2.49 -6.92
N THR A 82 9.82 -2.45 -8.10
CA THR A 82 11.22 -2.08 -8.23
C THR A 82 11.42 -1.37 -9.56
N ALA A 83 12.35 -0.43 -9.60
CA ALA A 83 12.77 0.20 -10.84
C ALA A 83 13.81 -0.69 -11.53
N PRO A 84 13.75 -0.88 -12.86
CA PRO A 84 14.77 -1.63 -13.58
C PRO A 84 16.20 -1.14 -13.31
N SER A 85 16.37 0.17 -13.07
CA SER A 85 17.64 0.81 -12.73
C SER A 85 18.22 0.42 -11.38
N ASN A 86 17.42 -0.15 -10.47
CA ASN A 86 17.89 -0.62 -9.16
C ASN A 86 18.44 -2.06 -9.20
N ILE A 87 18.23 -2.77 -10.31
CA ILE A 87 18.56 -4.20 -10.44
C ILE A 87 20.04 -4.36 -10.75
N GLN A 88 20.71 -5.27 -10.04
CA GLN A 88 22.13 -5.56 -10.24
C GLN A 88 22.36 -7.05 -10.46
N THR A 89 23.29 -7.38 -11.36
CA THR A 89 23.67 -8.77 -11.65
C THR A 89 25.04 -9.05 -11.06
N PHE A 90 25.19 -10.24 -10.49
CA PHE A 90 26.41 -10.71 -9.84
C PHE A 90 26.82 -12.05 -10.45
N PRO A 91 28.08 -12.18 -10.90
CA PRO A 91 28.58 -13.43 -11.43
C PRO A 91 28.74 -14.49 -10.33
N ALA A 92 28.71 -15.75 -10.73
CA ALA A 92 29.03 -16.88 -9.88
C ALA A 92 30.42 -16.76 -9.21
N GLY A 93 30.56 -17.38 -8.05
CA GLY A 93 31.82 -17.54 -7.31
C GLY A 93 32.28 -16.34 -6.49
N GLN A 94 31.60 -15.19 -6.55
CA GLN A 94 32.02 -13.98 -5.84
C GLN A 94 31.14 -13.71 -4.60
N SER A 95 31.81 -13.44 -3.48
CA SER A 95 31.19 -12.82 -2.30
C SER A 95 31.61 -11.36 -2.28
N GLN A 96 30.66 -10.44 -2.20
CA GLN A 96 30.95 -9.00 -2.24
C GLN A 96 30.01 -8.23 -1.32
N THR A 97 30.55 -7.24 -0.63
CA THR A 97 29.76 -6.21 0.03
C THR A 97 29.70 -4.99 -0.88
N THR A 98 28.50 -4.54 -1.22
CA THR A 98 28.30 -3.38 -2.11
C THR A 98 27.27 -2.42 -1.53
N THR A 99 27.45 -1.13 -1.83
CA THR A 99 26.47 -0.09 -1.49
C THR A 99 25.60 0.15 -2.70
N ILE A 100 24.31 -0.15 -2.59
CA ILE A 100 23.34 0.09 -3.65
C ILE A 100 22.55 1.38 -3.38
N LYS A 101 22.32 2.16 -4.43
CA LYS A 101 21.40 3.30 -4.42
C LYS A 101 20.03 2.79 -4.86
N ILE A 102 19.02 2.92 -4.02
CA ILE A 102 17.66 2.46 -4.30
C ILE A 102 16.80 3.70 -4.52
N SER A 103 16.30 3.86 -5.75
CA SER A 103 15.24 4.84 -6.04
C SER A 103 13.86 4.21 -5.84
N GLN A 104 13.01 4.88 -5.09
CA GLN A 104 11.62 4.49 -4.84
C GLN A 104 10.72 5.51 -5.52
N VAL A 105 10.05 5.10 -6.59
CA VAL A 105 9.14 5.93 -7.37
C VAL A 105 7.71 5.42 -7.18
N SER A 106 6.79 6.28 -6.78
CA SER A 106 5.36 5.95 -6.60
C SER A 106 4.79 5.12 -7.76
N VAL A 107 4.02 4.07 -7.45
CA VAL A 107 3.28 3.29 -8.45
C VAL A 107 1.94 3.94 -8.80
N LEU A 108 1.41 4.79 -7.91
CA LEU A 108 0.27 5.65 -8.24
C LEU A 108 0.71 6.81 -9.12
N LYS A 109 0.07 6.94 -10.29
CA LYS A 109 0.29 8.06 -11.22
C LYS A 109 -0.70 9.22 -11.04
N GLN A 110 -1.78 9.03 -10.29
CA GLN A 110 -2.80 10.06 -10.09
C GLN A 110 -3.57 9.84 -8.78
N THR A 111 -3.79 10.93 -8.05
CA THR A 111 -4.28 10.94 -6.67
C THR A 111 -5.34 12.03 -6.58
N ASN A 112 -6.62 11.68 -6.36
CA ASN A 112 -7.60 12.66 -5.91
C ASN A 112 -7.41 12.88 -4.40
N VAL A 113 -7.39 14.15 -3.98
CA VAL A 113 -7.09 14.56 -2.59
C VAL A 113 -8.23 14.15 -1.65
N CYS A 114 -7.99 13.20 -0.73
CA CYS A 114 -8.83 13.00 0.44
C CYS A 114 -8.16 13.64 1.66
N SER A 115 -8.82 14.67 2.20
CA SER A 115 -8.32 15.42 3.35
C SER A 115 -8.42 14.61 4.64
N VAL A 116 -7.24 14.27 5.18
CA VAL A 116 -6.78 14.11 6.58
C VAL A 116 -7.70 13.56 7.69
N ASP A 117 -8.98 13.90 7.82
CA ASP A 117 -9.72 13.60 9.06
C ASP A 117 -10.29 12.17 9.17
N VAL A 118 -10.33 11.41 8.08
CA VAL A 118 -10.67 9.97 8.12
C VAL A 118 -9.58 9.15 8.86
N ARG A 119 -8.34 9.66 8.92
CA ARG A 119 -7.19 8.99 9.57
C ARG A 119 -7.28 8.95 11.10
N SER A 120 -7.97 9.90 11.74
CA SER A 120 -7.93 10.09 13.21
C SER A 120 -8.85 9.15 14.02
N LEU A 121 -9.42 8.12 13.40
CA LEU A 121 -10.83 7.82 13.65
C LEU A 121 -11.20 6.35 13.78
N ILE A 122 -10.41 5.53 13.10
CA ILE A 122 -10.33 4.09 13.29
C ILE A 122 -9.70 3.78 14.67
N LYS A 123 -9.26 4.82 15.40
CA LYS A 123 -8.62 4.76 16.73
C LYS A 123 -9.58 4.52 17.91
N GLY A 124 -10.89 4.68 17.73
CA GLY A 124 -11.85 4.66 18.84
C GLY A 124 -12.82 3.49 18.78
N GLU A 125 -12.77 2.64 19.82
CA GLU A 125 -13.71 1.55 20.19
C GLU A 125 -13.35 0.13 19.74
N ALA A 126 -12.46 -0.53 20.50
CA ALA A 126 -12.57 -1.97 20.77
C ALA A 126 -11.74 -2.33 22.02
N SER A 127 -12.35 -2.26 23.21
CA SER A 127 -11.79 -2.86 24.43
C SER A 127 -12.32 -4.29 24.59
N GLY A 128 -11.42 -5.27 24.49
CA GLY A 128 -11.70 -6.68 24.77
C GLY A 128 -10.42 -7.40 25.20
N LEU A 129 -10.36 -7.82 26.47
CA LEU A 129 -9.17 -8.37 27.12
C LEU A 129 -9.18 -9.91 27.07
N LEU A 130 -8.09 -10.54 26.64
CA LEU A 130 -7.81 -11.96 26.95
C LEU A 130 -6.32 -12.21 27.20
N LYS A 131 -6.03 -12.71 28.41
CA LYS A 131 -4.84 -13.51 28.79
C LYS A 131 -3.47 -13.00 28.33
N GLY A 132 -3.05 -11.87 28.89
CA GLY A 132 -1.62 -11.52 29.05
C GLY A 132 -0.87 -11.06 27.79
N VAL A 133 -1.49 -11.08 26.61
CA VAL A 133 -0.98 -10.47 25.38
C VAL A 133 -2.12 -9.75 24.67
N THR A 134 -2.18 -8.43 24.83
CA THR A 134 -3.12 -7.56 24.10
C THR A 134 -2.47 -7.19 22.76
N LEU A 135 -2.64 -8.01 21.72
CA LEU A 135 -2.26 -7.67 20.36
C LEU A 135 -3.50 -7.76 19.45
N GLY A 136 -4.44 -6.85 19.73
CA GLY A 136 -5.52 -6.53 18.81
C GLY A 136 -5.04 -5.55 17.75
N LEU A 137 -5.75 -5.51 16.61
CA LEU A 137 -5.60 -4.64 15.45
C LEU A 137 -5.22 -3.16 15.71
N THR A 138 -5.34 -2.69 16.95
CA THR A 138 -4.99 -1.35 17.43
C THR A 138 -3.50 -1.02 17.31
N THR A 139 -2.59 -1.97 17.57
CA THR A 139 -1.14 -1.68 17.65
C THR A 139 -0.44 -1.60 16.28
N GLU A 140 -0.93 -2.31 15.26
CA GLU A 140 -0.41 -2.18 13.88
C GLU A 140 -0.91 -0.91 13.16
N LEU A 141 -2.06 -0.38 13.58
CA LEU A 141 -2.58 0.91 13.11
C LEU A 141 -1.90 2.10 13.85
N GLU A 142 -1.51 1.95 15.11
CA GLU A 142 -0.93 3.02 15.93
C GLU A 142 0.40 3.60 15.38
N THR A 143 1.21 2.78 14.70
CA THR A 143 2.56 3.20 14.24
C THR A 143 2.56 4.08 12.98
N LYS A 144 1.39 4.40 12.39
CA LYS A 144 1.26 4.85 10.98
C LYS A 144 0.47 6.12 10.71
N PHE A 145 0.41 7.04 11.66
CA PHE A 145 -0.40 8.26 11.52
C PHE A 145 0.35 9.57 11.84
N GLY A 146 1.61 9.67 11.38
CA GLY A 146 2.31 10.96 11.24
C GLY A 146 1.91 11.66 9.93
N TYR A 147 1.50 12.93 10.01
CA TYR A 147 0.85 13.74 8.98
C TYR A 147 1.70 14.07 7.73
N SER A 148 1.03 14.32 6.59
CA SER A 148 1.25 15.53 5.78
C SER A 148 -0.01 15.87 4.94
N TYR A 149 -0.38 17.15 4.95
CA TYR A 149 -1.29 17.76 3.98
C TYR A 149 -0.54 17.88 2.65
N SER A 150 -1.13 17.47 1.54
CA SER A 150 -0.65 17.85 0.21
C SER A 150 -1.86 18.23 -0.65
N THR A 151 -2.06 19.53 -0.77
CA THR A 151 -2.73 20.13 -1.90
C THR A 151 -1.67 20.30 -2.97
N GLU A 152 -1.46 19.31 -3.83
CA GLU A 152 -1.04 19.56 -5.22
C GLU A 152 -0.96 18.29 -6.09
N THR A 153 -1.26 18.56 -7.35
CA THR A 153 -1.05 17.84 -8.60
C THR A 153 0.14 16.90 -8.68
N THR A 154 -0.05 15.74 -9.32
CA THR A 154 0.93 14.96 -10.10
C THR A 154 2.37 14.90 -9.59
N ASP A 155 2.60 14.87 -8.27
CA ASP A 155 3.95 14.71 -7.75
C ASP A 155 4.27 13.24 -7.59
N THR A 156 5.13 12.78 -8.48
CA THR A 156 5.77 11.47 -8.35
C THR A 156 6.61 11.50 -7.08
N LYS A 157 6.13 10.86 -6.01
CA LYS A 157 6.91 10.72 -4.77
C LYS A 157 8.16 9.90 -5.09
N GLU A 158 9.32 10.54 -5.06
CA GLU A 158 10.61 9.89 -5.18
C GLU A 158 11.36 9.93 -3.85
N LYS A 159 11.84 8.78 -3.40
CA LYS A 159 12.76 8.67 -2.27
C LYS A 159 13.99 7.90 -2.71
N THR A 160 15.17 8.41 -2.42
CA THR A 160 16.41 7.69 -2.65
C THR A 160 17.17 7.52 -1.35
N PHE A 161 17.71 6.32 -1.14
CA PHE A 161 18.63 6.03 -0.06
C PHE A 161 19.69 5.03 -0.51
N THR A 162 20.76 4.94 0.26
CA THR A 162 21.84 3.97 0.05
C THR A 162 21.79 2.88 1.10
N LYS A 163 22.04 1.64 0.69
CA LYS A 163 22.10 0.50 1.61
C LYS A 163 23.29 -0.40 1.28
N THR A 164 24.01 -0.79 2.31
CA THR A 164 25.09 -1.78 2.19
C THR A 164 24.49 -3.18 2.24
N VAL A 165 24.78 -3.99 1.24
CA VAL A 165 24.30 -5.37 1.12
C VAL A 165 25.49 -6.30 0.99
N THR A 166 25.53 -7.32 1.84
CA THR A 166 26.49 -8.42 1.73
C THR A 166 25.89 -9.51 0.88
N ILE A 167 26.60 -9.87 -0.18
CA ILE A 167 26.21 -10.90 -1.14
C ILE A 167 27.10 -12.11 -0.84
N PRO A 168 26.55 -13.24 -0.39
CA PRO A 168 27.33 -14.45 -0.12
C PRO A 168 27.92 -14.99 -1.43
N ALA A 169 28.81 -15.99 -1.41
CA ALA A 169 29.16 -16.68 -2.65
C ALA A 169 27.99 -17.55 -3.17
N SER A 170 27.98 -17.87 -4.47
CA SER A 170 27.01 -18.79 -5.11
C SER A 170 27.69 -19.47 -6.29
N ASP A 171 27.29 -20.71 -6.59
CA ASP A 171 27.69 -21.47 -7.76
C ASP A 171 27.05 -20.95 -9.07
N LYS A 172 26.00 -20.15 -8.95
CA LYS A 172 25.25 -19.58 -10.07
C LYS A 172 25.28 -18.07 -10.07
N ASP A 173 25.11 -17.50 -11.26
CA ASP A 173 24.84 -16.08 -11.45
C ASP A 173 23.55 -15.68 -10.73
N ARG A 174 23.56 -14.49 -10.14
CA ARG A 174 22.42 -13.99 -9.38
C ARG A 174 22.06 -12.58 -9.73
N ILE A 175 20.78 -12.29 -9.61
CA ILE A 175 20.25 -10.93 -9.68
C ILE A 175 19.83 -10.51 -8.28
N LEU A 176 20.31 -9.35 -7.85
CA LEU A 176 19.79 -8.62 -6.70
C LEU A 176 18.67 -7.71 -7.16
N VAL A 177 17.50 -7.89 -6.58
CA VAL A 177 16.33 -7.05 -6.82
C VAL A 177 15.92 -6.39 -5.50
N PRO A 178 16.10 -5.07 -5.38
CA PRO A 178 15.54 -4.31 -4.26
C PRO A 178 14.05 -4.06 -4.49
N TRP A 179 13.19 -4.76 -3.74
CA TRP A 179 11.75 -4.56 -3.78
C TRP A 179 11.33 -3.47 -2.81
N ASN A 180 10.86 -2.35 -3.34
CA ASN A 180 10.21 -1.30 -2.58
C ASN A 180 8.83 -1.79 -2.15
N LEU A 181 8.56 -1.72 -0.85
CA LEU A 181 7.27 -2.03 -0.28
C LEU A 181 6.54 -0.73 0.02
N SER A 182 5.34 -0.61 -0.53
CA SER A 182 4.44 0.50 -0.29
C SER A 182 3.08 0.02 0.19
N LYS A 183 2.40 0.92 0.89
CA LYS A 183 0.99 0.77 1.25
C LYS A 183 0.20 1.84 0.52
N ILE A 184 -0.90 1.43 -0.08
CA ILE A 184 -1.84 2.30 -0.77
C ILE A 184 -3.15 2.27 0.01
N LEU A 185 -3.50 3.38 0.65
CA LEU A 185 -4.82 3.55 1.24
C LEU A 185 -5.80 3.87 0.12
N VAL A 186 -6.81 3.03 -0.09
CA VAL A 186 -7.91 3.28 -1.02
C VAL A 186 -9.18 3.59 -0.25
N VAL A 187 -9.93 4.61 -0.66
CA VAL A 187 -11.23 4.96 -0.08
C VAL A 187 -12.28 4.96 -1.18
N TYR A 188 -13.37 4.24 -0.93
CA TYR A 188 -14.49 4.09 -1.85
C TYR A 188 -15.77 4.66 -1.25
N ARG A 189 -16.70 5.02 -2.14
CA ARG A 189 -18.12 5.15 -1.81
C ARG A 189 -18.90 4.01 -2.44
N LYS A 190 -19.86 3.51 -1.68
CA LYS A 190 -20.93 2.67 -2.17
C LYS A 190 -22.17 3.54 -2.39
N HIS A 191 -22.65 3.59 -3.63
CA HIS A 191 -23.89 4.30 -3.96
C HIS A 191 -25.09 3.42 -3.63
N LYS A 192 -26.21 4.02 -3.27
CA LYS A 192 -27.46 3.27 -3.08
C LYS A 192 -27.96 2.60 -4.37
N THR A 193 -27.60 3.14 -5.54
CA THR A 193 -28.18 2.71 -6.84
C THR A 193 -27.16 2.45 -7.96
N LYS A 194 -25.87 2.76 -7.78
CA LYS A 194 -24.87 2.79 -8.88
C LYS A 194 -23.60 1.98 -8.60
N GLY A 195 -23.61 1.09 -7.62
CA GLY A 195 -22.44 0.27 -7.25
C GLY A 195 -21.38 1.04 -6.46
N ILE A 196 -20.12 0.64 -6.57
CA ILE A 196 -18.99 1.19 -5.81
C ILE A 196 -18.10 2.03 -6.72
N SER A 197 -17.56 3.14 -6.21
CA SER A 197 -16.60 3.96 -6.95
C SER A 197 -15.50 4.50 -6.04
N LEU A 198 -14.27 4.50 -6.53
CA LEU A 198 -13.12 5.09 -5.83
C LEU A 198 -13.30 6.60 -5.66
N ILE A 199 -12.88 7.08 -4.49
CA ILE A 199 -12.81 8.51 -4.14
C ILE A 199 -11.37 8.96 -4.23
N CYS A 200 -10.49 8.25 -3.54
CA CYS A 200 -9.06 8.54 -3.49
C CYS A 200 -8.25 7.27 -3.28
N ALA A 201 -6.98 7.37 -3.63
CA ALA A 201 -5.93 6.46 -3.21
C ALA A 201 -4.79 7.31 -2.65
N ASP A 202 -3.99 6.87 -1.68
CA ASP A 202 -2.75 7.55 -1.28
C ASP A 202 -1.67 6.52 -0.96
N GLU A 203 -0.50 6.68 -1.57
CA GLU A 203 0.63 5.79 -1.40
C GLU A 203 1.60 6.31 -0.35
N THR A 204 1.98 5.43 0.57
CA THR A 204 3.07 5.62 1.53
C THR A 204 4.14 4.57 1.29
N ILE A 205 5.36 5.02 1.00
CA ILE A 205 6.53 4.18 0.77
C ILE A 205 7.16 3.85 2.12
N GLU A 206 7.30 2.56 2.45
CA GLU A 206 7.71 2.09 3.77
C GLU A 206 9.21 1.78 3.83
N GLN A 207 9.61 0.77 3.06
CA GLN A 207 10.91 0.12 3.16
C GLN A 207 11.29 -0.55 1.85
N SER A 208 12.53 -1.03 1.76
CA SER A 208 12.98 -1.93 0.70
C SER A 208 13.41 -3.26 1.30
N VAL A 209 13.11 -4.34 0.59
CA VAL A 209 13.57 -5.70 0.90
C VAL A 209 14.35 -6.22 -0.28
N GLU A 210 15.55 -6.72 -0.02
CA GLU A 210 16.43 -7.30 -1.02
C GLU A 210 16.10 -8.78 -1.23
N LYS A 211 15.96 -9.17 -2.50
CA LYS A 211 15.80 -10.57 -2.88
C LYS A 211 16.84 -10.93 -3.94
N PHE A 212 17.39 -12.13 -3.80
CA PHE A 212 18.30 -12.72 -4.76
C PHE A 212 17.57 -13.76 -5.59
N TYR A 213 17.75 -13.70 -6.90
CA TYR A 213 17.20 -14.65 -7.86
C TYR A 213 18.33 -15.28 -8.64
N THR A 214 18.18 -16.55 -8.98
CA THR A 214 19.10 -17.25 -9.86
C THR A 214 18.73 -16.94 -11.31
N LEU A 215 19.75 -16.71 -12.14
CA LEU A 215 19.62 -16.63 -13.60
C LEU A 215 19.53 -18.00 -14.25
#